data_AF-A0A8T5VCY2-F1
#
_entry.id   AF-A0A8T5VCY2-F1
#
_cell.length_a   1.000
_cell.length_b   1.000
_cell.length_c   1.000
_cell.angle_alpha   90.00
_cell.angle_beta   90.00
_cell.angle_gamma   90.00
#
_symmetry.space_group_name_H-M   'P 1'
#
loop_
_entity.id
_entity.type
_entity.pdbx_description
1 polymer ?
#
loop_
_entity_poly.entity_id
_entity_poly.type
_entity_poly.pdbx_seq_one_letter_code
_entity_poly.pdbx_strand_id
1 'polypeptide(L)'
;MIALAHCTKQDRIVVAGSRGIELMFQLQRLGYAHAAATANCGRPAGQYDVALVDWRQRTFNALEPALDWLADFLRPNGVLVVWVDPQKAASNQALRQSLERRGFVIEAGTVHECGCAVSARRRAMNPVRKAA
;
A
#
# COMPACT_ATOMS: atom_id res chain seq x y z
N MET A 1 -2.47 10.14 2.59
CA MET A 1 -1.76 8.85 2.53
C MET A 1 -0.88 8.60 3.74
N ILE A 2 0.11 9.46 4.03
CA ILE A 2 1.02 9.31 5.20
C ILE A 2 0.26 9.12 6.53
N ALA A 3 -0.74 9.97 6.80
CA ALA A 3 -1.54 9.88 8.02
C ALA A 3 -2.28 8.53 8.16
N LEU A 4 -2.73 7.95 7.05
CA LEU A 4 -3.40 6.64 7.03
C LEU A 4 -2.41 5.47 7.17
N ALA A 5 -1.15 5.67 6.77
CA ALA A 5 -0.13 4.65 6.83
C ALA A 5 0.44 4.46 8.25
N HIS A 6 0.22 5.43 9.15
CA HIS A 6 0.82 5.47 10.48
C HIS A 6 2.36 5.27 10.45
N CYS A 7 3.00 5.77 9.39
CA CYS A 7 4.42 5.50 9.14
C CYS A 7 5.37 6.46 9.84
N THR A 8 6.51 5.93 10.27
CA THR A 8 7.62 6.68 10.87
C THR A 8 8.63 7.10 9.80
N LYS A 9 9.53 8.03 10.12
CA LYS A 9 10.60 8.46 9.20
C LYS A 9 11.63 7.35 8.91
N GLN A 10 11.70 6.34 9.77
CA GLN A 10 12.60 5.19 9.63
C GLN A 10 12.00 4.07 8.76
N ASP A 11 10.69 4.12 8.51
CA ASP A 11 10.02 3.09 7.73
C ASP A 11 10.51 3.11 6.28
N ARG A 12 10.73 1.92 5.72
CA ARG A 12 11.01 1.73 4.32
C ARG A 12 9.70 1.79 3.55
N ILE A 13 9.56 2.83 2.72
CA ILE A 13 8.32 3.11 1.98
C ILE A 13 8.55 2.81 0.51
N VAL A 14 7.71 1.97 -0.09
CA VAL A 14 7.62 1.82 -1.56
C VAL A 14 6.39 2.56 -2.07
N VAL A 15 6.55 3.33 -3.15
CA VAL A 15 5.48 4.11 -3.75
C VAL A 15 5.18 3.60 -5.15
N ALA A 16 3.93 3.26 -5.41
CA ALA A 16 3.44 2.75 -6.68
C ALA A 16 2.38 3.68 -7.29
N GLY A 17 2.22 3.58 -8.61
CA GLY A 17 1.15 4.26 -9.33
C GLY A 17 1.60 5.47 -10.15
N SER A 18 0.63 6.23 -10.65
CA SER A 18 0.84 7.29 -11.66
C SER A 18 1.78 8.40 -11.21
N ARG A 19 1.81 8.69 -9.90
CA ARG A 19 2.66 9.73 -9.29
C ARG A 19 3.80 9.17 -8.44
N GLY A 20 4.22 7.93 -8.69
CA GLY A 20 5.19 7.22 -7.83
C GLY A 20 6.49 7.98 -7.57
N ILE A 21 7.13 8.49 -8.61
CA ILE A 21 8.40 9.24 -8.50
C ILE A 21 8.21 10.60 -7.81
N GLU A 22 7.15 11.32 -8.16
CA GLU A 22 6.84 12.63 -7.57
C GLU A 22 6.58 12.49 -6.06
N LEU A 23 5.75 11.52 -5.67
CA LEU A 23 5.42 11.27 -4.27
C LEU A 23 6.64 10.74 -3.49
N MET A 24 7.51 9.93 -4.12
CA MET A 24 8.80 9.55 -3.54
C MET A 24 9.65 10.79 -3.19
N PHE A 25 9.84 11.73 -4.12
CA PHE A 25 10.61 12.95 -3.84
C PHE A 25 9.96 13.82 -2.76
N GLN A 26 8.63 13.94 -2.75
CA GLN A 26 7.92 14.66 -1.70
C GLN A 26 8.16 14.03 -0.32
N LEU A 27 8.11 12.71 -0.22
CA LEU A 27 8.40 11.97 1.02
C LEU A 27 9.83 12.20 1.50
N GLN A 28 10.80 12.12 0.60
CA GLN A 28 12.21 12.35 0.93
C GLN A 28 12.43 13.79 1.44
N ARG A 29 11.81 14.79 0.81
CA ARG A 29 11.83 16.19 1.28
C ARG A 29 11.22 16.37 2.66
N LEU A 30 10.22 15.55 3.00
CA LEU A 30 9.61 15.51 4.34
C LEU A 30 10.45 14.71 5.35
N GLY A 31 11.61 14.16 4.96
CA GLY A 31 12.51 13.41 5.85
C GLY A 31 12.29 11.90 5.88
N TYR A 32 11.44 11.33 5.01
CA TYR A 32 11.32 9.88 4.84
C TYR A 32 12.43 9.39 3.90
N ALA A 33 13.65 9.30 4.41
CA ALA A 33 14.85 9.03 3.61
C ALA A 33 14.83 7.67 2.90
N HIS A 34 14.05 6.71 3.39
CA HIS A 34 13.94 5.36 2.83
C HIS A 34 12.74 5.17 1.89
N ALA A 35 12.16 6.25 1.39
CA ALA A 35 11.15 6.19 0.34
C ALA A 35 11.77 5.90 -1.03
N ALA A 36 11.18 4.95 -1.76
CA ALA A 36 11.52 4.58 -3.13
C ALA A 36 10.25 4.44 -3.96
N ALA A 37 10.32 4.67 -5.27
CA ALA A 37 9.25 4.34 -6.19
C ALA A 37 9.42 2.91 -6.73
N THR A 38 8.37 2.29 -7.24
CA THR A 38 8.46 0.96 -7.88
C THR A 38 9.41 0.93 -9.08
N ALA A 39 9.63 2.08 -9.74
CA ALA A 39 10.56 2.19 -10.86
C ALA A 39 12.04 2.18 -10.46
N ASN A 40 12.36 2.40 -9.18
CA ASN A 40 13.74 2.46 -8.68
C ASN A 40 13.91 1.73 -7.34
N CYS A 41 12.98 0.83 -6.97
CA CYS A 41 13.09 0.03 -5.78
C CYS A 41 14.19 -1.03 -5.97
N GLY A 42 15.39 -0.76 -5.43
CA GLY A 42 16.54 -1.67 -5.53
C GLY A 42 16.60 -2.75 -4.44
N ARG A 43 15.57 -2.88 -3.58
CA ARG A 43 15.58 -3.82 -2.47
C ARG A 43 14.82 -5.11 -2.82
N PRO A 44 15.23 -6.26 -2.24
CA PRO A 44 14.50 -7.52 -2.38
C PRO A 44 13.05 -7.43 -1.85
N ALA A 45 12.22 -8.39 -2.28
CA ALA A 45 10.89 -8.61 -1.74
C ALA A 45 10.90 -8.80 -0.19
N GLY A 46 9.79 -8.44 0.46
CA GLY A 46 9.62 -8.55 1.92
C GLY A 46 10.39 -7.52 2.77
N GLN A 47 10.96 -6.50 2.16
CA GLN A 47 11.84 -5.52 2.84
C GLN A 47 11.17 -4.17 3.13
N TYR A 48 9.96 -3.93 2.64
CA TYR A 48 9.28 -2.66 2.82
C TYR A 48 8.28 -2.72 3.98
N ASP A 49 8.30 -1.69 4.82
CA ASP A 49 7.40 -1.55 5.96
C ASP A 49 6.03 -1.03 5.48
N VAL A 50 6.03 -0.14 4.47
CA VAL A 50 4.83 0.52 3.96
C VAL A 50 4.84 0.57 2.44
N ALA A 51 3.68 0.34 1.84
CA ALA A 51 3.41 0.55 0.42
C ALA A 51 2.33 1.63 0.25
N LEU A 52 2.65 2.64 -0.54
CA LEU A 52 1.76 3.75 -0.87
C LEU A 52 1.39 3.67 -2.35
N VAL A 53 0.11 3.46 -2.66
CA VAL A 53 -0.37 3.25 -4.03
C VAL A 53 -1.28 4.39 -4.44
N ASP A 54 -0.85 5.20 -5.40
CA ASP A 54 -1.70 6.18 -6.07
C ASP A 54 -2.26 5.57 -7.36
N TRP A 55 -3.43 4.96 -7.26
CA TRP A 55 -4.12 4.30 -8.38
C TRP A 55 -5.23 5.15 -9.00
N ARG A 56 -5.14 6.47 -8.86
CA ARG A 56 -6.03 7.38 -9.57
C ARG A 56 -5.73 7.39 -11.06
N GLN A 57 -6.75 7.71 -11.84
CA GLN A 57 -6.79 7.74 -13.30
C GLN A 57 -6.50 6.38 -13.96
N ARG A 58 -6.78 5.28 -13.25
CA ARG A 58 -6.53 3.91 -13.72
C ARG A 58 -7.71 2.99 -13.43
N THR A 59 -7.88 1.97 -14.26
CA THR A 59 -8.96 0.99 -14.06
C THR A 59 -8.67 0.08 -12.87
N PHE A 60 -9.72 -0.37 -12.20
CA PHE A 60 -9.62 -1.27 -11.06
C PHE A 60 -9.05 -2.65 -11.47
N ASN A 61 -9.37 -3.17 -12.66
CA ASN A 61 -8.84 -4.47 -13.11
C ASN A 61 -7.31 -4.48 -13.21
N ALA A 62 -6.69 -3.35 -13.55
CA ALA A 62 -5.24 -3.24 -13.60
C ALA A 62 -4.60 -3.12 -12.20
N LEU A 63 -5.40 -2.88 -11.15
CA LEU A 63 -4.93 -2.79 -9.77
C LEU A 63 -4.60 -4.18 -9.20
N GLU A 64 -5.38 -5.21 -9.51
CA GLU A 64 -5.22 -6.55 -8.92
C GLU A 64 -3.78 -7.09 -9.04
N PRO A 65 -3.13 -7.11 -10.23
CA PRO A 65 -1.76 -7.59 -10.34
C PRO A 65 -0.75 -6.72 -9.59
N ALA A 66 -1.01 -5.41 -9.48
CA ALA A 66 -0.17 -4.50 -8.72
C ALA A 66 -0.29 -4.76 -7.21
N LEU A 67 -1.49 -5.10 -6.71
CA LEU A 67 -1.69 -5.48 -5.31
C LEU A 67 -0.98 -6.80 -4.97
N ASP A 68 -1.04 -7.79 -5.87
CA ASP A 68 -0.32 -9.06 -5.71
C ASP A 68 1.18 -8.82 -5.60
N TRP A 69 1.74 -8.08 -6.56
CA TRP A 69 3.15 -7.75 -6.58
C TRP A 69 3.57 -6.94 -5.33
N LEU A 70 2.80 -5.93 -4.92
CA LEU A 70 3.12 -5.14 -3.73
C LEU A 70 3.02 -5.94 -2.43
N ALA A 71 2.12 -6.91 -2.36
CA ALA A 71 2.01 -7.80 -1.19
C ALA A 71 3.32 -8.55 -0.96
N ASP A 72 4.03 -8.96 -2.01
CA ASP A 72 5.32 -9.63 -1.91
C ASP A 72 6.45 -8.70 -1.44
N PHE A 73 6.38 -7.42 -1.76
CA PHE A 73 7.37 -6.42 -1.32
C PHE A 73 7.25 -6.05 0.15
N LEU A 74 6.05 -6.18 0.71
CA LEU A 74 5.78 -5.88 2.10
C LEU A 74 6.29 -6.96 3.04
N ARG A 75 6.96 -6.53 4.11
CA ARG A 75 7.29 -7.40 5.24
C ARG A 75 6.03 -7.98 5.91
N PRO A 76 6.16 -9.03 6.74
CA PRO A 76 5.08 -9.41 7.66
C PRO A 76 4.65 -8.20 8.52
N ASN A 77 3.34 -8.00 8.69
CA ASN A 77 2.74 -6.82 9.34
C ASN A 77 2.94 -5.48 8.61
N GLY A 78 3.43 -5.48 7.37
CA GLY A 78 3.55 -4.28 6.54
C GLY A 78 2.19 -3.65 6.23
N VAL A 79 2.19 -2.34 6.01
CA VAL A 79 0.98 -1.55 5.74
C VAL A 79 0.89 -1.22 4.26
N LEU A 80 -0.29 -1.38 3.68
CA LEU A 80 -0.64 -0.99 2.33
C LEU A 80 -1.70 0.11 2.38
N VAL A 81 -1.40 1.27 1.79
CA VAL A 81 -2.36 2.36 1.61
C VAL A 81 -2.63 2.53 0.13
N VAL A 82 -3.88 2.32 -0.28
CA VAL A 82 -4.30 2.45 -1.68
C VAL A 82 -5.24 3.63 -1.82
N TRP A 83 -4.92 4.55 -2.72
CA TRP A 83 -5.79 5.64 -3.15
C TRP A 83 -6.34 5.32 -4.55
N VAL A 84 -7.66 5.35 -4.71
CA VAL A 84 -8.32 5.15 -6.01
C VAL A 84 -9.18 6.37 -6.36
N ASP A 85 -9.55 6.49 -7.63
CA ASP A 85 -10.47 7.53 -8.10
C ASP A 85 -11.80 7.55 -7.34
N PRO A 86 -12.57 8.65 -7.41
CA PRO A 86 -13.93 8.66 -6.90
C PRO A 86 -14.75 7.64 -7.68
N GLN A 87 -15.04 6.53 -7.02
CA GLN A 87 -15.84 5.43 -7.58
C GLN A 87 -17.13 5.26 -6.77
N LYS A 88 -18.11 4.61 -7.38
CA LYS A 88 -19.35 4.21 -6.68
C LYS A 88 -18.97 3.38 -5.44
N ALA A 89 -19.78 3.44 -4.39
CA ALA A 89 -19.55 2.70 -3.14
C ALA A 89 -19.21 1.21 -3.36
N ALA A 90 -19.83 0.58 -4.38
CA ALA A 90 -19.56 -0.80 -4.79
C ALA A 90 -18.09 -1.06 -5.12
N SER A 91 -17.37 -0.12 -5.72
CA SER A 91 -15.96 -0.32 -6.05
C SER A 91 -15.04 -0.20 -4.84
N ASN A 92 -15.38 0.64 -3.85
CA ASN A 92 -14.65 0.68 -2.58
C ASN A 92 -14.82 -0.65 -1.83
N GLN A 93 -16.01 -1.25 -1.89
CA GLN A 93 -16.24 -2.58 -1.36
C GLN A 93 -15.44 -3.66 -2.12
N ALA A 94 -15.36 -3.58 -3.45
CA ALA A 94 -14.52 -4.48 -4.24
C ALA A 94 -13.03 -4.37 -3.88
N LEU A 95 -12.52 -3.15 -3.66
CA LEU A 95 -11.15 -2.92 -3.17
C LEU A 95 -10.93 -3.58 -1.81
N ARG A 96 -11.85 -3.38 -0.86
CA ARG A 96 -11.74 -3.99 0.48
C ARG A 96 -11.72 -5.51 0.41
N GLN A 97 -12.65 -6.12 -0.34
CA GLN A 97 -12.70 -7.56 -0.56
C GLN A 97 -11.44 -8.09 -1.25
N SER A 98 -10.89 -7.33 -2.19
CA SER A 98 -9.64 -7.66 -2.86
C SER A 98 -8.44 -7.71 -1.90
N LEU A 99 -8.35 -6.73 -0.99
CA LEU A 99 -7.32 -6.68 0.04
C LEU A 99 -7.47 -7.82 1.06
N GLU A 100 -8.69 -8.10 1.51
CA GLU A 100 -8.98 -9.17 2.46
C GLU A 100 -8.64 -10.55 1.90
N ARG A 101 -8.96 -10.82 0.62
CA ARG A 101 -8.57 -12.07 -0.07
C ARG A 101 -7.06 -12.29 -0.10
N ARG A 102 -6.28 -11.22 -0.07
CA ARG A 102 -4.80 -11.25 -0.03
C ARG A 102 -4.24 -11.29 1.40
N GLY A 103 -5.10 -11.46 2.40
CA GLY A 103 -4.70 -11.56 3.81
C GLY A 103 -4.40 -10.21 4.46
N PHE A 104 -4.90 -9.10 3.92
CA PHE A 104 -4.85 -7.80 4.59
C PHE A 104 -6.07 -7.60 5.49
N VAL A 105 -5.87 -6.87 6.59
CA VAL A 105 -6.95 -6.37 7.45
C VAL A 105 -7.09 -4.89 7.21
N ILE A 106 -8.30 -4.43 6.90
CA ILE A 106 -8.57 -3.01 6.75
C ILE A 106 -8.49 -2.34 8.12
N GLU A 107 -7.61 -1.34 8.27
CA GLU A 107 -7.42 -0.60 9.52
C GLU A 107 -8.16 0.75 9.51
N ALA A 108 -8.16 1.43 8.36
CA ALA A 108 -8.77 2.75 8.23
C ALA A 108 -9.19 3.01 6.77
N GLY A 109 -10.07 3.98 6.58
CA GLY A 109 -10.41 4.49 5.25
C GLY A 109 -10.91 5.92 5.32
N THR A 110 -10.70 6.67 4.24
CA THR A 110 -11.22 8.02 4.07
C THR A 110 -11.86 8.15 2.70
N VAL A 111 -12.91 8.97 2.62
CA VAL A 111 -13.56 9.35 1.36
C VAL A 111 -13.35 10.85 1.17
N HIS A 112 -12.95 11.24 -0.03
CA HIS A 112 -12.78 12.62 -0.47
C HIS A 112 -13.48 12.79 -1.82
N GLU A 113 -13.80 14.02 -2.21
CA GLU A 113 -14.39 14.32 -3.52
C GLU A 113 -13.50 13.84 -4.69
N CYS A 114 -12.19 13.74 -4.45
CA CYS A 114 -11.18 13.31 -5.42
C CYS A 114 -10.81 11.83 -5.30
N GLY A 115 -11.59 11.03 -4.57
CA GLY A 115 -11.37 9.58 -4.44
C GLY A 115 -11.43 9.06 -3.02
N CYS A 116 -11.19 7.77 -2.87
CA CYS A 116 -11.12 7.13 -1.56
C CYS A 116 -9.74 6.53 -1.34
N ALA A 117 -9.31 6.52 -0.07
CA ALA A 117 -8.11 5.82 0.34
C ALA A 117 -8.41 4.82 1.45
N VAL A 118 -7.80 3.65 1.36
CA VAL A 118 -7.94 2.55 2.31
C VAL A 118 -6.55 2.20 2.82
N SER A 119 -6.43 2.08 4.14
CA SER A 119 -5.25 1.54 4.82
C SER A 119 -5.53 0.12 5.27
N ALA A 120 -4.63 -0.80 4.95
CA ALA A 120 -4.75 -2.19 5.31
C ALA A 120 -3.41 -2.77 5.74
N ARG A 121 -3.40 -3.58 6.79
CA ARG A 121 -2.20 -4.24 7.30
C ARG A 121 -2.16 -5.69 6.86
N ARG A 122 -1.02 -6.15 6.34
CA ARG A 122 -0.78 -7.56 6.02
C ARG A 122 -0.82 -8.36 7.31
N ARG A 123 -1.67 -9.38 7.42
CA ARG A 123 -1.61 -10.29 8.57
C ARG A 123 -0.24 -10.95 8.59
N ALA A 124 0.46 -10.93 9.72
CA ALA A 124 1.52 -11.91 9.93
C ALA A 124 0.88 -13.30 9.81
N MET A 125 1.30 -14.06 8.80
CA MET A 125 1.21 -15.50 8.94
C MET A 125 2.10 -15.83 10.13
N ASN A 126 1.50 -16.13 11.28
CA ASN A 126 2.24 -16.85 12.31
C ASN A 126 2.73 -18.12 11.62
N PRO A 127 4.05 -18.32 11.39
CA PRO A 127 4.49 -19.68 11.15
C PRO A 127 4.02 -20.43 12.40
N VAL A 128 3.12 -21.40 12.23
CA VAL A 128 2.86 -22.35 13.28
C VAL A 128 4.24 -22.90 13.64
N ARG A 129 4.80 -22.45 14.76
CA ARG A 129 5.93 -23.13 15.38
C ARG A 129 5.37 -24.51 15.65
N LYS A 130 5.69 -25.49 14.81
CA LYS A 130 5.58 -26.89 15.19
C LYS A 130 6.34 -26.99 16.51
N ALA A 131 5.60 -27.11 17.60
CA ALA A 131 6.15 -27.41 18.90
C ALA A 131 6.39 -28.92 18.93
N ALA A 132 7.64 -29.27 19.28
CA ALA A 132 8.18 -30.60 19.55
C ALA A 132 8.23 -31.60 18.36
#